data_AF-A0A6J1ZA01-F1
#
_entry.id   AF-A0A6J1ZA01-F1
#
_cell.length_a   1.000
_cell.length_b   1.000
_cell.length_c   1.000
_cell.angle_alpha   90.00
_cell.angle_beta   90.00
_cell.angle_gamma   90.00
#
_symmetry.space_group_name_H-M   'P 1'
#
loop_
_entity.id
_entity.type
_entity.pdbx_description
1 polymer ?
#
loop_
_entity_poly.entity_id
_entity_poly.type
_entity_poly.pdbx_seq_one_letter_code
_entity_poly.pdbx_strand_id
1 'polypeptide(L)'
;MMYAPVEFSEVDYPQVEYQRRQQFWDPIRLALFTLAIVAIIGIAIGIVTHFVVEDDKSFYYLASFKVTNIKYKENYGMKSSREFIERSHQIERMMSRIFRRSSGGGRFIKSHVIRLSPDEQGMNILMVLMFRYPSTDSAEQIKKKIERILYQSLKTKQLPLTINKSSFTLTSIDSKKMRNLLNSRCGIRMTSSNMPLPASSSTERIVQGRETAMEGEWPWQASLQLIGSGHQCGATLISNTWLLTAAHCFRKNKDPSQWIATFGTTITPPAVQRSLGKIILHENYHRETNENDIALAQLTNRIEFSNIVQRVCLPDSSIKLPPKTSVFVTGFGSIVDDGPTQNKLRQARVETISTDVCNRKDVYDGLITSGMLCAGFMEGKVDACKNWKQKTEKPLL
;
A
#
# COMPACT_ATOMS: atom_id res chain seq x y z
N MET A 1 -29.10 -19.09 -83.04
CA MET A 1 -28.99 -20.41 -83.67
C MET A 1 -28.57 -21.39 -82.59
N MET A 2 -29.43 -22.36 -82.30
CA MET A 2 -29.28 -23.37 -81.25
C MET A 2 -28.08 -24.29 -81.53
N TYR A 3 -27.35 -24.68 -80.49
CA TYR A 3 -26.61 -25.94 -80.49
C TYR A 3 -27.13 -26.79 -79.33
N ALA A 4 -27.66 -27.95 -79.68
CA ALA A 4 -28.24 -28.95 -78.79
C ALA A 4 -27.13 -29.66 -77.96
N PRO A 5 -27.46 -30.17 -76.76
CA PRO A 5 -26.51 -30.90 -75.95
C PRO A 5 -26.37 -32.35 -76.45
N VAL A 6 -25.13 -32.86 -76.41
CA VAL A 6 -24.80 -34.27 -76.63
C VAL A 6 -24.71 -34.94 -75.27
N GLU A 7 -25.53 -35.96 -75.06
CA GLU A 7 -25.58 -36.80 -73.86
C GLU A 7 -24.58 -37.96 -74.02
N PHE A 8 -23.65 -38.10 -73.08
CA PHE A 8 -22.73 -39.25 -73.02
C PHE A 8 -22.93 -39.99 -71.69
N SER A 9 -23.14 -41.30 -71.82
CA SER A 9 -23.48 -42.26 -70.77
C SER A 9 -22.39 -42.43 -69.72
N GLU A 10 -22.80 -42.50 -68.45
CA GLU A 10 -21.98 -42.78 -67.26
C GLU A 10 -21.32 -44.17 -67.35
N VAL A 11 -20.00 -44.23 -67.13
CA VAL A 11 -19.23 -45.48 -67.01
C VAL A 11 -19.12 -45.85 -65.54
N ASP A 12 -19.59 -47.05 -65.22
CA ASP A 12 -19.65 -47.66 -63.89
C ASP A 12 -18.24 -47.97 -63.35
N TYR A 13 -17.92 -47.51 -62.13
CA TYR A 13 -16.67 -47.81 -61.43
C TYR A 13 -16.94 -48.70 -60.20
N PRO A 14 -16.13 -49.75 -59.95
CA PRO A 14 -16.41 -50.73 -58.91
C PRO A 14 -16.26 -50.16 -57.49
N GLN A 15 -17.27 -50.41 -56.64
CA GLN A 15 -17.28 -50.10 -55.22
C GLN A 15 -16.36 -51.07 -54.45
N VAL A 16 -15.38 -50.52 -53.72
CA VAL A 16 -14.59 -51.28 -52.74
C VAL A 16 -15.26 -51.17 -51.38
N GLU A 17 -15.71 -52.31 -50.84
CA GLU A 17 -16.44 -52.39 -49.58
C GLU A 17 -15.48 -52.36 -48.38
N TYR A 18 -15.50 -51.28 -47.60
CA TYR A 18 -14.68 -51.12 -46.40
C TYR A 18 -15.43 -51.72 -45.19
N GLN A 19 -14.99 -52.87 -44.67
CA GLN A 19 -15.52 -53.43 -43.43
C GLN A 19 -15.17 -52.56 -42.22
N ARG A 20 -16.12 -51.71 -41.80
CA ARG A 20 -16.04 -50.95 -40.55
C ARG A 20 -16.34 -51.89 -39.37
N ARG A 21 -15.32 -52.32 -38.63
CA ARG A 21 -15.48 -53.03 -37.33
C ARG A 21 -16.26 -52.12 -36.37
N GLN A 22 -17.57 -52.33 -36.25
CA GLN A 22 -18.38 -51.73 -35.19
C GLN A 22 -18.09 -52.52 -33.91
N GLN A 23 -17.16 -52.03 -33.10
CA GLN A 23 -16.95 -52.53 -31.75
C GLN A 23 -18.09 -52.01 -30.88
N PHE A 24 -19.25 -52.66 -30.98
CA PHE A 24 -20.41 -52.40 -30.15
C PHE A 24 -20.06 -52.84 -28.72
N TRP A 25 -19.87 -51.87 -27.83
CA TRP A 25 -19.72 -52.16 -26.42
C TRP A 25 -21.03 -52.76 -25.91
N ASP A 26 -20.97 -53.90 -25.23
CA ASP A 26 -22.12 -54.48 -24.53
C ASP A 26 -22.75 -53.38 -23.63
N PRO A 27 -24.08 -53.18 -23.64
CA PRO A 27 -24.77 -52.18 -22.82
C PRO A 27 -24.36 -52.19 -21.35
N ILE A 28 -23.99 -53.34 -20.79
CA ILE A 28 -23.50 -53.45 -19.40
C ILE A 28 -22.15 -52.72 -19.25
N ARG A 29 -21.23 -52.88 -20.20
CA ARG A 29 -19.93 -52.19 -20.15
C ARG A 29 -20.11 -50.70 -20.32
N LEU A 30 -21.00 -50.27 -21.23
CA LEU A 30 -21.29 -48.85 -21.42
C LEU A 30 -21.83 -48.22 -20.13
N ALA A 31 -22.75 -48.90 -19.43
CA ALA A 31 -23.27 -48.45 -18.14
C ALA A 31 -22.20 -48.37 -17.04
N LEU A 32 -21.27 -49.32 -16.99
CA LEU A 32 -20.16 -49.28 -16.02
C LEU A 32 -19.17 -48.14 -16.32
N PHE A 33 -18.85 -47.90 -17.60
CA PHE A 33 -18.00 -46.78 -18.00
C PHE A 33 -18.65 -45.43 -17.69
N THR A 34 -19.94 -45.26 -17.95
CA THR A 34 -20.65 -44.01 -17.62
C THR A 34 -20.72 -43.79 -16.11
N LEU A 35 -21.00 -44.82 -15.31
CA LEU A 35 -20.98 -44.72 -13.84
C LEU A 35 -19.58 -44.35 -13.30
N ALA A 36 -18.52 -44.95 -13.85
CA ALA A 36 -17.15 -44.61 -13.47
C ALA A 36 -16.80 -43.16 -13.81
N ILE A 37 -17.18 -42.68 -15.00
CA ILE A 37 -16.98 -41.28 -15.40
C ILE A 37 -17.75 -40.32 -14.48
N VAL A 38 -19.01 -40.62 -14.17
CA VAL A 38 -19.83 -39.81 -13.26
C VAL A 38 -19.21 -39.76 -11.85
N ALA A 39 -18.70 -40.90 -11.35
CA ALA A 39 -18.01 -40.94 -10.06
C ALA A 39 -16.72 -40.11 -10.07
N ILE A 40 -15.90 -40.21 -11.12
CA ILE A 40 -14.67 -39.42 -11.27
C ILE A 40 -14.99 -37.93 -11.35
N ILE A 41 -16.01 -37.54 -12.14
CA ILE A 41 -16.46 -36.15 -12.23
C ILE A 41 -16.97 -35.67 -10.86
N GLY A 42 -17.75 -36.47 -10.14
CA GLY A 42 -18.22 -36.15 -8.80
C GLY A 42 -17.08 -35.93 -7.80
N ILE A 43 -16.06 -36.80 -7.82
CA ILE A 43 -14.86 -36.66 -6.99
C ILE A 43 -14.06 -35.42 -7.41
N ALA A 44 -13.87 -35.18 -8.70
CA ALA A 44 -13.15 -34.00 -9.20
C ALA A 44 -13.88 -32.70 -8.82
N ILE A 45 -15.21 -32.65 -8.94
CA ILE A 45 -16.02 -31.52 -8.47
C ILE A 45 -15.93 -31.39 -6.95
N GLY A 46 -15.94 -32.49 -6.20
CA GLY A 46 -15.78 -32.47 -4.75
C GLY A 46 -14.40 -31.93 -4.32
N ILE A 47 -13.33 -32.34 -5.01
CA ILE A 47 -11.97 -31.84 -4.79
C ILE A 47 -11.88 -30.37 -5.21
N VAL A 48 -12.37 -30.00 -6.39
CA VAL A 48 -12.37 -28.61 -6.86
C VAL A 48 -13.17 -27.73 -5.92
N THR A 49 -14.36 -28.12 -5.48
CA THR A 49 -15.13 -27.33 -4.50
C THR A 49 -14.41 -27.24 -3.16
N HIS A 50 -13.83 -28.34 -2.66
CA HIS A 50 -13.05 -28.32 -1.42
C HIS A 50 -11.79 -27.43 -1.50
N PHE A 51 -11.07 -27.40 -2.63
CA PHE A 51 -9.81 -26.67 -2.77
C PHE A 51 -9.94 -25.29 -3.43
N VAL A 52 -11.01 -25.03 -4.19
CA VAL A 52 -11.22 -23.79 -4.96
C VAL A 52 -12.31 -22.89 -4.34
N VAL A 53 -13.25 -23.43 -3.56
CA VAL A 53 -14.39 -22.66 -3.01
C VAL A 53 -14.20 -22.26 -1.53
N GLU A 54 -13.07 -22.58 -0.89
CA GLU A 54 -12.74 -21.94 0.39
C GLU A 54 -12.31 -20.48 0.16
N ASP A 55 -13.30 -19.60 0.01
CA ASP A 55 -13.09 -18.16 0.03
C ASP A 55 -12.50 -17.76 1.38
N ASP A 56 -11.21 -17.50 1.38
CA ASP A 56 -10.48 -16.99 2.53
C ASP A 56 -10.99 -15.56 2.84
N LYS A 57 -11.58 -15.40 4.02
CA LYS A 57 -12.12 -14.13 4.51
C LYS A 57 -11.16 -13.48 5.52
N SER A 58 -11.14 -12.15 5.53
CA SER A 58 -10.41 -11.37 6.53
C SER A 58 -11.24 -11.19 7.81
N PHE A 59 -10.63 -11.47 8.95
CA PHE A 59 -11.19 -11.32 10.29
C PHE A 59 -10.37 -10.30 11.08
N TYR A 60 -11.06 -9.46 11.86
CA TYR A 60 -10.46 -8.36 12.59
C TYR A 60 -10.83 -8.44 14.06
N TYR A 61 -9.85 -8.21 14.92
CA TYR A 61 -10.04 -8.25 16.36
C TYR A 61 -9.40 -7.03 17.02
N LEU A 62 -10.12 -6.43 17.96
CA LEU A 62 -9.60 -5.44 18.87
C LEU A 62 -9.02 -6.17 20.09
N ALA A 63 -7.71 -6.04 20.29
CA ALA A 63 -7.00 -6.56 21.44
C ALA A 63 -6.68 -5.43 22.42
N SER A 64 -6.99 -5.63 23.70
CA SER A 64 -6.56 -4.74 24.78
C SER A 64 -5.78 -5.52 25.83
N PHE A 65 -4.64 -5.02 26.30
CA PHE A 65 -3.87 -5.65 27.37
C PHE A 65 -2.90 -4.68 28.05
N LYS A 66 -2.57 -4.99 29.30
CA LYS A 66 -1.63 -4.22 30.13
C LYS A 66 -0.22 -4.76 30.00
N VAL A 67 0.75 -3.85 29.94
CA VAL A 67 2.18 -4.15 30.03
C VAL A 67 2.74 -3.50 31.30
N THR A 68 3.45 -4.29 32.10
CA THR A 68 3.91 -3.88 33.45
C THR A 68 5.40 -3.54 33.51
N ASN A 69 6.22 -4.03 32.58
CA ASN A 69 7.67 -3.77 32.58
C ASN A 69 8.06 -2.42 31.93
N ILE A 70 7.08 -1.62 31.49
CA ILE A 70 7.31 -0.32 30.88
C ILE A 70 6.37 0.71 31.49
N LYS A 71 6.95 1.77 32.05
CA LYS A 71 6.18 2.96 32.50
C LYS A 71 5.69 3.76 31.30
N TYR A 72 4.46 4.26 31.41
CA TYR A 72 3.90 5.19 30.45
C TYR A 72 4.72 6.50 30.41
N LYS A 73 4.85 7.09 29.22
CA LYS A 73 5.41 8.42 28.99
C LYS A 73 4.35 9.28 28.32
N GLU A 74 4.25 10.56 28.65
CA GLU A 74 3.20 11.45 28.12
C GLU A 74 3.16 11.50 26.59
N ASN A 75 4.34 11.51 25.96
CA ASN A 75 4.49 11.46 24.50
C ASN A 75 3.89 10.20 23.86
N TYR A 76 3.69 9.09 24.59
CA TYR A 76 2.92 7.93 24.07
C TYR A 76 1.45 8.27 23.78
N GLY A 77 0.89 9.33 24.38
CA GLY A 77 -0.46 9.80 24.06
C GLY A 77 -0.56 10.47 22.70
N MET A 78 0.56 10.98 22.17
CA MET A 78 0.64 11.68 20.90
C MET A 78 0.97 10.69 19.77
N LYS A 79 -0.02 10.36 18.93
CA LYS A 79 0.14 9.36 17.85
C LYS A 79 1.23 9.67 16.82
N SER A 80 1.65 10.93 16.71
CA SER A 80 2.71 11.40 15.83
C SER A 80 4.08 11.49 16.52
N SER A 81 4.17 11.29 17.84
CA SER A 81 5.46 11.37 18.53
C SER A 81 6.37 10.22 18.12
N ARG A 82 7.66 10.49 18.15
CA ARG A 82 8.70 9.49 17.89
C ARG A 82 8.58 8.30 18.85
N GLU A 83 8.36 8.57 20.13
CA GLU A 83 8.29 7.55 21.17
C GLU A 83 7.07 6.65 21.02
N PHE A 84 5.92 7.21 20.62
CA PHE A 84 4.75 6.40 20.29
C PHE A 84 5.00 5.53 19.05
N ILE A 85 5.60 6.09 18.00
CA ILE A 85 5.89 5.37 16.74
C ILE A 85 6.86 4.22 17.01
N GLU A 86 7.99 4.49 17.66
CA GLU A 86 9.00 3.48 18.00
C GLU A 86 8.42 2.38 18.89
N ARG A 87 7.67 2.76 19.93
CA ARG A 87 7.06 1.80 20.84
C ARG A 87 5.98 0.96 20.16
N SER A 88 5.13 1.60 19.35
CA SER A 88 4.12 0.90 18.53
C SER A 88 4.77 -0.13 17.62
N HIS A 89 5.84 0.26 16.90
CA HIS A 89 6.58 -0.68 16.03
C HIS A 89 7.22 -1.84 16.80
N GLN A 90 7.71 -1.61 18.02
CA GLN A 90 8.24 -2.70 18.84
C GLN A 90 7.13 -3.69 19.24
N ILE A 91 5.97 -3.20 19.67
CA ILE A 91 4.80 -4.00 20.03
C ILE A 91 4.28 -4.79 18.83
N GLU A 92 4.13 -4.13 17.67
CA GLU A 92 3.67 -4.77 16.43
C GLU A 92 4.65 -5.85 15.94
N ARG A 93 5.97 -5.61 16.03
CA ARG A 93 6.99 -6.62 15.71
C ARG A 93 6.92 -7.82 16.66
N MET A 94 6.69 -7.59 17.94
CA MET A 94 6.51 -8.66 18.92
C MET A 94 5.28 -9.50 18.58
N MET A 95 4.12 -8.88 18.32
CA MET A 95 2.90 -9.59 17.94
C MET A 95 3.04 -10.34 16.62
N SER A 96 3.69 -9.73 15.63
CA SER A 96 4.01 -10.39 14.36
C SER A 96 4.84 -11.65 14.58
N ARG A 97 5.88 -11.60 15.44
CA ARG A 97 6.67 -12.80 15.78
C ARG A 97 5.86 -13.87 16.49
N ILE A 98 5.00 -13.49 17.44
CA ILE A 98 4.12 -14.42 18.18
C ILE A 98 3.26 -15.22 17.19
N PHE A 99 2.51 -14.51 16.34
CA PHE A 99 1.55 -15.20 15.47
C PHE A 99 2.22 -15.90 14.30
N ARG A 100 3.21 -15.28 13.63
CA ARG A 100 3.88 -15.90 12.46
C ARG A 100 4.69 -17.15 12.81
N ARG A 101 5.19 -17.29 14.04
CA ARG A 101 5.92 -18.49 14.49
C ARG A 101 5.01 -19.58 15.08
N SER A 102 3.73 -19.29 15.27
CA SER A 102 2.78 -20.26 15.84
C SER A 102 2.22 -21.21 14.77
N SER A 103 1.61 -22.31 15.21
CA SER A 103 0.85 -23.22 14.33
C SER A 103 -0.28 -22.44 13.65
N GLY A 104 -0.17 -22.18 12.35
CA GLY A 104 -1.08 -21.32 11.60
C GLY A 104 -0.55 -19.91 11.32
N GLY A 105 0.76 -19.66 11.45
CA GLY A 105 1.37 -18.36 11.19
C GLY A 105 1.12 -17.75 9.80
N GLY A 106 0.79 -18.57 8.79
CA GLY A 106 0.36 -18.10 7.47
C GLY A 106 -1.02 -17.40 7.46
N ARG A 107 -1.80 -17.54 8.53
CA ARG A 107 -3.12 -16.92 8.70
C ARG A 107 -3.02 -15.50 9.28
N PHE A 108 -1.90 -15.15 9.91
CA PHE A 108 -1.70 -13.80 10.44
C PHE A 108 -1.37 -12.82 9.31
N ILE A 109 -2.23 -11.82 9.15
CA ILE A 109 -2.05 -10.75 8.19
C ILE A 109 -1.08 -9.73 8.83
N LYS A 110 -1.56 -9.03 9.85
CA LYS A 110 -0.81 -7.96 10.52
C LYS A 110 -1.49 -7.52 11.81
N SER A 111 -0.77 -6.71 12.58
CA SER A 111 -1.25 -6.04 13.77
C SER A 111 -0.95 -4.55 13.73
N HIS A 112 -1.82 -3.74 14.32
CA HIS A 112 -1.59 -2.29 14.46
C HIS A 112 -1.96 -1.76 15.82
N VAL A 113 -1.04 -1.08 16.49
CA VAL A 113 -1.35 -0.34 17.72
C VAL A 113 -2.29 0.81 17.37
N ILE A 114 -3.33 1.03 18.15
CA ILE A 114 -4.29 2.13 17.98
C ILE A 114 -4.02 3.21 19.01
N ARG A 115 -3.78 2.81 20.26
CA ARG A 115 -3.57 3.72 21.39
C ARG A 115 -2.67 3.08 22.44
N LEU A 116 -1.81 3.89 23.02
CA LEU A 116 -1.08 3.63 24.25
C LEU A 116 -1.65 4.58 25.31
N SER A 117 -2.07 4.06 26.46
CA SER A 117 -2.68 4.87 27.52
C SER A 117 -2.10 4.51 28.89
N PRO A 118 -2.05 5.45 29.83
CA PRO A 118 -1.52 5.18 31.16
C PRO A 118 -2.36 4.12 31.89
N ASP A 119 -1.71 3.34 32.75
CA ASP A 119 -2.31 2.38 33.69
C ASP A 119 -1.49 2.41 34.99
N GLU A 120 -2.11 2.14 36.14
CA GLU A 120 -1.48 2.28 37.47
C GLU A 120 -0.13 1.57 37.60
N GLN A 121 0.04 0.41 36.93
CA GLN A 121 1.23 -0.44 37.01
C GLN A 121 2.06 -0.44 35.72
N GLY A 122 1.78 0.47 34.77
CA GLY A 122 2.50 0.54 33.51
C GLY A 122 1.71 1.24 32.42
N MET A 123 1.27 0.47 31.42
CA MET A 123 0.60 1.01 30.23
C MET A 123 -0.41 0.02 29.67
N ASN A 124 -1.60 0.51 29.31
CA ASN A 124 -2.58 -0.24 28.54
C ASN A 124 -2.36 -0.03 27.04
N ILE A 125 -2.41 -1.13 26.29
CA ILE A 125 -2.24 -1.17 24.84
C ILE A 125 -3.58 -1.54 24.23
N LEU A 126 -4.06 -0.70 23.30
CA LEU A 126 -5.17 -1.02 22.43
C LEU A 126 -4.64 -1.21 21.01
N MET A 127 -4.89 -2.38 20.41
CA MET A 127 -4.41 -2.68 19.07
C MET A 127 -5.40 -3.50 18.27
N VAL A 128 -5.30 -3.44 16.96
CA VAL A 128 -6.02 -4.31 16.04
C VAL A 128 -5.12 -5.49 15.68
N LEU A 129 -5.69 -6.68 15.61
CA LEU A 129 -5.13 -7.86 14.97
C LEU A 129 -5.97 -8.24 13.74
N MET A 130 -5.30 -8.63 12.66
CA MET A 130 -5.90 -8.96 11.38
C MET A 130 -5.46 -10.36 10.98
N PHE A 131 -6.40 -11.18 10.54
CA PHE A 131 -6.16 -12.57 10.14
C PHE A 131 -6.93 -12.92 8.88
N ARG A 132 -6.46 -13.94 8.16
CA ARG A 132 -7.13 -14.56 7.02
C ARG A 132 -7.43 -16.00 7.34
N TYR A 133 -8.69 -16.39 7.29
CA TYR A 133 -9.16 -17.75 7.57
C TYR A 133 -10.25 -18.12 6.55
N PRO A 134 -10.54 -19.41 6.35
CA PRO A 134 -11.67 -19.83 5.52
C PRO A 134 -12.95 -19.16 6.01
N SER A 135 -13.83 -18.74 5.09
CA SER A 135 -15.11 -18.10 5.42
C SER A 135 -16.04 -18.96 6.30
N THR A 136 -15.81 -20.28 6.33
CA THR A 136 -16.51 -21.27 7.17
C THR A 136 -16.11 -21.20 8.65
N ASP A 137 -14.93 -20.70 8.98
CA ASP A 137 -14.47 -20.55 10.37
C ASP A 137 -15.26 -19.41 11.05
N SER A 138 -15.82 -19.67 12.23
CA SER A 138 -16.51 -18.62 12.99
C SER A 138 -15.51 -17.70 13.71
N ALA A 139 -15.89 -16.43 13.87
CA ALA A 139 -15.06 -15.45 14.58
C ALA A 139 -14.72 -15.89 16.02
N GLU A 140 -15.61 -16.62 16.68
CA GLU A 140 -15.38 -17.12 18.05
C GLU A 140 -14.38 -18.29 18.08
N GLN A 141 -14.42 -19.19 17.08
CA GLN A 141 -13.42 -20.25 16.94
C GLN A 141 -12.03 -19.67 16.67
N ILE A 142 -11.93 -18.69 15.77
CA ILE A 142 -10.68 -17.99 15.47
C ILE A 142 -10.16 -17.25 16.71
N LYS A 143 -11.04 -16.53 17.44
CA LYS A 143 -10.69 -15.87 18.71
C LYS A 143 -10.05 -16.85 19.71
N LYS A 144 -10.66 -18.02 19.92
CA LYS A 144 -10.10 -19.06 20.81
C LYS A 144 -8.73 -19.57 20.34
N LYS A 145 -8.52 -19.70 19.02
CA LYS A 145 -7.21 -20.05 18.43
C LYS A 145 -6.17 -18.97 18.78
N ILE A 146 -6.51 -17.69 18.59
CA ILE A 146 -5.64 -16.52 18.87
C ILE A 146 -5.26 -16.46 20.36
N GLU A 147 -6.24 -16.58 21.25
CA GLU A 147 -6.02 -16.53 22.71
C GLU A 147 -5.10 -17.67 23.17
N ARG A 148 -5.27 -18.88 22.63
CA ARG A 148 -4.40 -20.02 22.91
C ARG A 148 -2.95 -19.77 22.50
N ILE A 149 -2.73 -19.25 21.28
CA ILE A 149 -1.39 -18.92 20.77
C ILE A 149 -0.71 -17.88 21.67
N LEU A 150 -1.45 -16.84 22.07
CA LEU A 150 -0.91 -15.80 22.94
C LEU A 150 -0.58 -16.37 24.33
N TYR A 151 -1.48 -17.14 24.92
CA TYR A 151 -1.26 -17.76 26.23
C TYR A 151 -0.04 -18.68 26.25
N GLN A 152 0.15 -19.49 25.19
CA GLN A 152 1.34 -20.33 25.01
C GLN A 152 2.61 -19.48 24.89
N SER A 153 2.58 -18.43 24.08
CA SER A 153 3.73 -17.52 23.89
C SER A 153 4.08 -16.74 25.17
N LEU A 154 3.09 -16.46 26.02
CA LEU A 154 3.30 -15.82 27.32
C LEU A 154 3.85 -16.78 28.39
N LYS A 155 3.85 -18.10 28.16
CA LYS A 155 4.48 -19.08 29.06
C LYS A 155 5.97 -19.25 28.78
N THR A 156 6.43 -19.05 27.54
CA THR A 156 7.80 -19.34 27.11
C THR A 156 8.84 -18.25 27.48
N LYS A 157 8.47 -17.26 28.31
CA LYS A 157 9.31 -16.23 28.97
C LYS A 157 10.25 -15.37 28.09
N GLN A 158 10.27 -15.51 26.76
CA GLN A 158 11.12 -14.71 25.87
C GLN A 158 10.35 -13.60 25.12
N LEU A 159 9.60 -12.77 25.84
CA LEU A 159 8.97 -11.59 25.26
C LEU A 159 9.65 -10.30 25.73
N PRO A 160 9.91 -9.33 24.84
CA PRO A 160 10.45 -8.02 25.23
C PRO A 160 9.54 -7.24 26.18
N LEU A 161 8.24 -7.56 26.21
CA LEU A 161 7.23 -6.90 27.01
C LEU A 161 6.54 -7.91 27.92
N THR A 162 6.40 -7.56 29.20
CA THR A 162 5.67 -8.36 30.20
C THR A 162 4.20 -8.01 30.14
N ILE A 163 3.42 -8.85 29.46
CA ILE A 163 1.97 -8.69 29.36
C ILE A 163 1.31 -9.31 30.60
N ASN A 164 0.43 -8.56 31.25
CA ASN A 164 -0.43 -9.12 32.29
C ASN A 164 -1.48 -10.03 31.64
N LYS A 165 -1.35 -11.34 31.90
CA LYS A 165 -2.18 -12.40 31.29
C LYS A 165 -3.67 -12.21 31.51
N SER A 166 -4.10 -11.81 32.70
CA SER A 166 -5.53 -11.64 33.03
C SER A 166 -6.13 -10.38 32.42
N SER A 167 -5.31 -9.46 31.92
CA SER A 167 -5.77 -8.21 31.30
C SER A 167 -6.06 -8.34 29.81
N PHE A 168 -5.67 -9.45 29.17
CA PHE A 168 -5.83 -9.60 27.72
C PHE A 168 -7.29 -9.83 27.37
N THR A 169 -7.84 -8.94 26.55
CA THR A 169 -9.19 -9.04 26.01
C THR A 169 -9.15 -9.01 24.49
N LEU A 170 -9.99 -9.82 23.85
CA LEU A 170 -10.14 -9.88 22.40
C LEU A 170 -11.60 -9.74 21.99
N THR A 171 -11.90 -8.76 21.15
CA THR A 171 -13.25 -8.47 20.65
C THR A 171 -13.28 -8.50 19.14
N SER A 172 -14.13 -9.33 18.53
CA SER A 172 -14.34 -9.33 17.09
C SER A 172 -14.92 -7.98 16.63
N ILE A 173 -14.43 -7.45 15.52
CA ILE A 173 -14.91 -6.20 14.91
C ILE A 173 -15.13 -6.38 13.42
N ASP A 174 -16.07 -5.62 12.85
CA ASP A 174 -16.29 -5.59 11.40
C ASP A 174 -15.24 -4.74 10.67
N SER A 175 -15.24 -4.84 9.33
CA SER A 175 -14.31 -4.12 8.45
C SER A 175 -14.50 -2.59 8.48
N LYS A 176 -15.69 -2.09 8.82
CA LYS A 176 -15.98 -0.65 8.89
C LYS A 176 -15.39 -0.04 10.15
N LYS A 177 -15.68 -0.64 11.32
CA LYS A 177 -15.09 -0.26 12.61
C LYS A 177 -13.57 -0.37 12.56
N MET A 178 -13.06 -1.43 11.92
CA MET A 178 -11.64 -1.61 11.69
C MET A 178 -11.01 -0.44 10.92
N ARG A 179 -11.58 -0.08 9.77
CA ARG A 179 -11.10 1.07 8.97
C ARG A 179 -11.16 2.38 9.76
N ASN A 180 -12.25 2.64 10.47
CA ASN A 180 -12.40 3.86 11.28
C ASN A 180 -11.29 3.99 12.34
N LEU A 181 -10.89 2.87 12.97
CA LEU A 181 -9.80 2.88 13.95
C LEU A 181 -8.45 3.23 13.29
N LEU A 182 -8.18 2.73 12.08
CA LEU A 182 -6.95 3.07 11.34
C LEU A 182 -6.97 4.46 10.71
N ASN A 183 -8.13 4.96 10.28
CA ASN A 183 -8.28 6.32 9.76
C ASN A 183 -7.85 7.38 10.78
N SER A 184 -7.87 7.04 12.07
CA SER A 184 -7.36 7.92 13.14
C SER A 184 -5.82 7.98 13.22
N ARG A 185 -5.11 7.17 12.44
CA ARG A 185 -3.65 7.13 12.34
C ARG A 185 -3.19 7.90 11.09
N CYS A 186 -1.89 7.93 10.88
CA CYS A 186 -1.24 8.53 9.73
C CYS A 186 -0.14 7.59 9.24
N GLY A 187 0.34 7.80 8.00
CA GLY A 187 1.51 7.08 7.46
C GLY A 187 1.28 5.57 7.25
N ILE A 188 0.03 5.14 7.09
CA ILE A 188 -0.34 3.74 6.83
C ILE A 188 -0.63 3.56 5.35
N ARG A 189 0.09 2.64 4.70
CA ARG A 189 -0.24 2.17 3.34
C ARG A 189 -1.37 1.14 3.43
N MET A 190 -2.38 1.15 2.56
CA MET A 190 -3.50 0.21 2.54
C MET A 190 -3.67 -0.38 1.13
N THR A 191 -2.77 -1.26 0.70
CA THR A 191 -2.85 -1.87 -0.64
C THR A 191 -4.10 -2.75 -0.79
N SER A 192 -4.59 -2.92 -2.02
CA SER A 192 -5.85 -3.59 -2.40
C SER A 192 -6.03 -5.05 -1.91
N SER A 193 -5.04 -5.60 -1.21
CA SER A 193 -5.18 -6.81 -0.39
C SER A 193 -5.72 -6.53 1.03
N ASN A 194 -6.53 -5.48 1.24
CA ASN A 194 -7.14 -5.10 2.53
C ASN A 194 -6.17 -5.05 3.74
N MET A 195 -4.86 -5.00 3.50
CA MET A 195 -3.85 -5.11 4.52
C MET A 195 -3.12 -3.77 4.66
N PRO A 196 -3.16 -3.13 5.83
CA PRO A 196 -2.26 -2.04 6.18
C PRO A 196 -0.82 -2.53 6.02
N LEU A 197 0.08 -1.88 5.31
CA LEU A 197 1.52 -2.17 5.34
C LEU A 197 2.24 -1.01 6.05
N PRO A 198 3.17 -1.28 6.98
CA PRO A 198 4.01 -0.21 7.51
C PRO A 198 4.98 0.15 6.39
N ALA A 199 5.36 1.42 6.26
CA ALA A 199 6.33 1.85 5.25
C ALA A 199 7.71 1.12 5.35
N SER A 200 7.94 0.34 6.42
CA SER A 200 9.17 -0.39 6.72
C SER A 200 9.11 -1.93 6.58
N SER A 201 8.03 -2.53 6.05
CA SER A 201 7.96 -4.00 5.89
C SER A 201 8.87 -4.49 4.77
N SER A 202 9.90 -5.24 5.17
CA SER A 202 11.04 -5.72 4.37
C SER A 202 10.73 -6.91 3.43
N THR A 203 9.58 -6.95 2.78
CA THR A 203 9.22 -8.03 1.86
C THR A 203 8.58 -7.52 0.58
N GLU A 204 9.29 -6.66 -0.13
CA GLU A 204 9.07 -6.42 -1.56
C GLU A 204 10.37 -6.76 -2.27
N ARG A 205 10.28 -7.51 -3.36
CA ARG A 205 11.41 -7.94 -4.17
C ARG A 205 11.81 -6.72 -5.01
N ILE A 206 12.69 -5.89 -4.44
CA ILE A 206 12.94 -4.52 -4.87
C ILE A 206 13.71 -4.51 -6.19
N VAL A 207 13.02 -4.21 -7.29
CA VAL A 207 13.64 -3.91 -8.58
C VAL A 207 14.03 -2.44 -8.61
N GLN A 208 15.18 -2.14 -9.20
CA GLN A 208 15.75 -0.81 -9.32
C GLN A 208 14.90 0.09 -10.24
N GLY A 209 13.90 0.78 -9.67
CA GLY A 209 13.31 2.02 -10.19
C GLY A 209 12.19 1.89 -11.25
N ARG A 210 11.20 2.80 -11.17
CA ARG A 210 10.09 3.07 -12.13
C ARG A 210 8.86 2.16 -12.07
N GLU A 211 8.62 1.49 -10.95
CA GLU A 211 7.41 0.69 -10.78
C GLU A 211 6.16 1.57 -10.69
N THR A 212 5.05 1.04 -11.21
CA THR A 212 3.73 1.67 -11.02
C THR A 212 3.28 1.38 -9.60
N ALA A 213 2.96 2.42 -8.84
CA ALA A 213 2.43 2.25 -7.50
C ALA A 213 1.06 1.56 -7.54
N MET A 214 0.82 0.68 -6.58
CA MET A 214 -0.48 0.05 -6.42
C MET A 214 -1.46 0.98 -5.72
N GLU A 215 -2.75 0.76 -5.96
CA GLU A 215 -3.81 1.49 -5.27
C GLU A 215 -3.69 1.30 -3.75
N GLY A 216 -3.73 2.42 -3.02
CA GLY A 216 -3.58 2.46 -1.57
C GLY A 216 -2.14 2.30 -1.05
N GLU A 217 -1.15 2.15 -1.93
CA GLU A 217 0.26 2.10 -1.50
C GLU A 217 0.76 3.45 -0.99
N TRP A 218 0.34 4.55 -1.61
CA TRP A 218 0.72 5.92 -1.22
C TRP A 218 -0.52 6.81 -1.07
N PRO A 219 -1.37 6.53 -0.07
CA PRO A 219 -2.70 7.14 0.03
C PRO A 219 -2.66 8.63 0.39
N TRP A 220 -1.49 9.18 0.72
CA TRP A 220 -1.27 10.61 0.93
C TRP A 220 -0.82 11.37 -0.31
N GLN A 221 -0.48 10.68 -1.41
CA GLN A 221 -0.08 11.34 -2.64
C GLN A 221 -1.27 12.11 -3.24
N ALA A 222 -1.03 13.37 -3.55
CA ALA A 222 -1.92 14.22 -4.31
C ALA A 222 -1.22 14.78 -5.57
N SER A 223 -2.02 15.09 -6.57
CA SER A 223 -1.63 15.86 -7.75
C SER A 223 -2.31 17.23 -7.65
N LEU A 224 -1.51 18.30 -7.69
CA LEU A 224 -1.97 19.67 -7.85
C LEU A 224 -2.05 20.00 -9.33
N GLN A 225 -3.23 20.44 -9.75
CA GLN A 225 -3.52 20.75 -11.14
C GLN A 225 -4.04 22.17 -11.29
N LEU A 226 -3.60 22.83 -12.36
CA LEU A 226 -4.23 24.06 -12.83
C LEU A 226 -5.41 23.69 -13.71
N ILE A 227 -6.56 24.34 -13.48
CA ILE A 227 -7.76 24.14 -14.29
C ILE A 227 -7.41 24.45 -15.76
N GLY A 228 -7.71 23.51 -16.66
CA GLY A 228 -7.39 23.62 -18.10
C GLY A 228 -5.95 23.27 -18.49
N SER A 229 -4.99 23.22 -17.55
CA SER A 229 -3.59 22.86 -17.83
C SER A 229 -3.15 21.52 -17.23
N GLY A 230 -3.96 20.90 -16.38
CA GLY A 230 -3.68 19.60 -15.76
C GLY A 230 -2.55 19.66 -14.72
N HIS A 231 -1.89 18.53 -14.50
CA HIS A 231 -0.93 18.30 -13.42
C HIS A 231 0.32 19.21 -13.45
N GLN A 232 0.47 20.05 -12.43
CA GLN A 232 1.62 20.97 -12.27
C GLN A 232 2.60 20.52 -11.21
N CYS A 233 2.12 19.97 -10.08
CA CYS A 233 2.98 19.58 -8.96
C CYS A 233 2.42 18.37 -8.19
N GLY A 234 3.30 17.69 -7.46
CA GLY A 234 2.88 16.77 -6.40
C GLY A 234 2.53 17.53 -5.11
N ALA A 235 1.71 16.91 -4.28
CA ALA A 235 1.47 17.35 -2.90
C ALA A 235 1.21 16.15 -2.00
N THR A 236 1.27 16.38 -0.69
CA THR A 236 1.11 15.35 0.33
C THR A 236 0.01 15.72 1.30
N LEU A 237 -0.96 14.82 1.51
CA LEU A 237 -2.04 15.00 2.48
C LEU A 237 -1.51 14.85 3.91
N ILE A 238 -1.64 15.90 4.72
CA ILE A 238 -1.17 15.93 6.12
C ILE A 238 -2.33 16.01 7.14
N SER A 239 -3.53 16.40 6.67
CA SER A 239 -4.78 16.35 7.45
C SER A 239 -5.97 16.09 6.53
N ASN A 240 -7.21 16.14 7.02
CA ASN A 240 -8.39 16.03 6.16
C ASN A 240 -8.71 17.30 5.36
N THR A 241 -7.96 18.39 5.55
CA THR A 241 -8.15 19.67 4.82
C THR A 241 -6.84 20.32 4.36
N TRP A 242 -5.67 19.77 4.68
CA TRP A 242 -4.38 20.39 4.39
C TRP A 242 -3.47 19.48 3.60
N LEU A 243 -2.89 20.07 2.56
CA LEU A 243 -1.82 19.52 1.74
C LEU A 243 -0.52 20.27 2.04
N LEU A 244 0.59 19.54 2.05
CA LEU A 244 1.96 20.05 2.05
C LEU A 244 2.55 19.90 0.64
N THR A 245 3.21 20.94 0.13
CA THR A 245 3.84 20.95 -1.20
C THR A 245 5.00 21.96 -1.20
N ALA A 246 5.61 22.19 -2.37
CA ALA A 246 6.67 23.16 -2.56
C ALA A 246 6.11 24.56 -2.84
N ALA A 247 6.79 25.61 -2.40
CA ALA A 247 6.41 26.99 -2.66
C ALA A 247 6.55 27.36 -4.14
N HIS A 248 7.54 26.81 -4.85
CA HIS A 248 7.76 27.08 -6.27
C HIS A 248 6.57 26.66 -7.15
N CYS A 249 5.77 25.68 -6.72
CA CYS A 249 4.56 25.23 -7.43
C CYS A 249 3.56 26.36 -7.67
N PHE A 250 3.50 27.33 -6.76
CA PHE A 250 2.59 28.47 -6.83
C PHE A 250 3.27 29.75 -7.32
N ARG A 251 4.52 29.69 -7.81
CA ARG A 251 5.26 30.87 -8.26
C ARG A 251 4.55 31.62 -9.39
N LYS A 252 4.00 30.88 -10.35
CA LYS A 252 3.31 31.43 -11.53
C LYS A 252 1.86 31.82 -11.26
N ASN A 253 1.17 31.08 -10.38
CA ASN A 253 -0.23 31.33 -10.06
C ASN A 253 -0.51 30.94 -8.60
N LYS A 254 -0.88 31.94 -7.79
CA LYS A 254 -1.22 31.78 -6.36
C LYS A 254 -2.73 31.85 -6.09
N ASP A 255 -3.56 32.07 -7.11
CA ASP A 255 -5.01 32.15 -6.92
C ASP A 255 -5.57 30.73 -6.69
N PRO A 256 -6.04 30.39 -5.47
CA PRO A 256 -6.54 29.05 -5.17
C PRO A 256 -7.74 28.65 -6.04
N SER A 257 -8.50 29.61 -6.59
CA SER A 257 -9.66 29.31 -7.45
C SER A 257 -9.28 28.59 -8.75
N GLN A 258 -8.03 28.75 -9.18
CA GLN A 258 -7.48 28.16 -10.41
C GLN A 258 -6.90 26.77 -10.20
N TRP A 259 -6.91 26.26 -8.97
CA TRP A 259 -6.25 25.03 -8.59
C TRP A 259 -7.22 23.97 -8.06
N ILE A 260 -6.96 22.73 -8.45
CA ILE A 260 -7.59 21.54 -7.88
C ILE A 260 -6.53 20.57 -7.38
N ALA A 261 -6.89 19.81 -6.34
CA ALA A 261 -6.14 18.67 -5.87
C ALA A 261 -6.88 17.37 -6.22
N THR A 262 -6.15 16.41 -6.78
CA THR A 262 -6.68 15.07 -7.06
C THR A 262 -5.90 14.00 -6.32
N PHE A 263 -6.59 12.93 -5.92
CA PHE A 263 -6.06 11.82 -5.13
C PHE A 263 -6.31 10.47 -5.81
N GLY A 264 -5.50 9.49 -5.43
CA GLY A 264 -5.46 8.16 -6.03
C GLY A 264 -4.20 7.94 -6.87
N THR A 265 -4.11 6.80 -7.55
CA THR A 265 -2.95 6.41 -8.37
C THR A 265 -3.02 6.93 -9.80
N THR A 266 -4.06 7.68 -10.16
CA THR A 266 -4.29 8.17 -11.52
C THR A 266 -4.68 9.65 -11.49
N ILE A 267 -4.13 10.45 -12.41
CA ILE A 267 -4.50 11.87 -12.55
C ILE A 267 -5.87 12.00 -13.23
N THR A 268 -6.08 11.25 -14.32
CA THR A 268 -7.30 11.30 -15.13
C THR A 268 -7.76 9.88 -15.52
N PRO A 269 -8.97 9.46 -15.15
CA PRO A 269 -9.85 10.09 -14.17
C PRO A 269 -9.27 9.95 -12.75
N PRO A 270 -9.40 10.99 -11.89
CA PRO A 270 -8.98 10.89 -10.50
C PRO A 270 -9.99 10.09 -9.66
N ALA A 271 -9.54 9.47 -8.58
CA ALA A 271 -10.44 8.79 -7.65
C ALA A 271 -11.20 9.78 -6.76
N VAL A 272 -10.52 10.85 -6.32
CA VAL A 272 -11.12 11.96 -5.56
C VAL A 272 -10.57 13.29 -6.08
N GLN A 273 -11.43 14.30 -6.18
CA GLN A 273 -11.06 15.67 -6.54
C GLN A 273 -11.58 16.66 -5.49
N ARG A 274 -10.79 17.69 -5.18
CA ARG A 274 -11.14 18.81 -4.28
C ARG A 274 -10.58 20.12 -4.80
N SER A 275 -11.33 21.21 -4.64
CA SER A 275 -10.85 22.56 -4.92
C SER A 275 -9.99 23.08 -3.77
N LEU A 276 -9.11 24.06 -4.06
CA LEU A 276 -8.36 24.77 -3.04
C LEU A 276 -9.11 26.03 -2.58
N GLY A 277 -9.03 26.32 -1.28
CA GLY A 277 -9.58 27.54 -0.67
C GLY A 277 -8.52 28.52 -0.19
N LYS A 278 -7.31 28.04 0.10
CA LYS A 278 -6.21 28.87 0.60
C LYS A 278 -4.86 28.28 0.20
N ILE A 279 -3.91 29.14 -0.16
CA ILE A 279 -2.51 28.80 -0.41
C ILE A 279 -1.64 29.67 0.48
N ILE A 280 -0.71 29.07 1.21
CA ILE A 280 0.23 29.74 2.13
C ILE A 280 1.64 29.30 1.74
N LEU A 281 2.48 30.24 1.33
CA LEU A 281 3.91 29.98 1.10
C LEU A 281 4.65 30.35 2.39
N HIS A 282 5.78 29.68 2.63
CA HIS A 282 6.69 30.09 3.69
C HIS A 282 7.10 31.56 3.53
N GLU A 283 7.10 32.35 4.61
CA GLU A 283 7.32 33.81 4.52
C GLU A 283 8.73 34.12 3.99
N ASN A 284 9.70 33.27 4.33
CA ASN A 284 11.09 33.37 3.90
C ASN A 284 11.44 32.54 2.65
N TYR A 285 10.46 32.15 1.82
CA TYR A 285 10.76 31.44 0.57
C TYR A 285 11.61 32.30 -0.37
N HIS A 286 12.82 31.85 -0.67
CA HIS A 286 13.78 32.58 -1.50
C HIS A 286 13.83 31.99 -2.91
N ARG A 287 13.40 32.77 -3.91
CA ARG A 287 13.12 32.26 -5.27
C ARG A 287 14.36 31.84 -6.04
N GLU A 288 15.49 32.48 -5.81
CA GLU A 288 16.72 32.22 -6.57
C GLU A 288 17.48 31.01 -6.02
N THR A 289 17.42 30.79 -4.70
CA THR A 289 18.14 29.71 -4.03
C THR A 289 17.25 28.50 -3.72
N ASN A 290 15.92 28.62 -3.88
CA ASN A 290 14.93 27.65 -3.41
C ASN A 290 15.00 27.38 -1.90
N GLU A 291 15.55 28.30 -1.10
CA GLU A 291 15.48 28.19 0.36
C GLU A 291 14.04 28.32 0.84
N ASN A 292 13.69 27.51 1.85
CA ASN A 292 12.36 27.44 2.43
C ASN A 292 11.26 27.14 1.38
N ASP A 293 11.55 26.25 0.42
CA ASP A 293 10.62 25.83 -0.65
C ASP A 293 9.50 24.93 -0.13
N ILE A 294 8.64 25.49 0.71
CA ILE A 294 7.54 24.80 1.38
C ILE A 294 6.27 25.66 1.36
N ALA A 295 5.14 25.03 1.10
CA ALA A 295 3.84 25.67 1.08
C ALA A 295 2.73 24.74 1.58
N LEU A 296 1.69 25.35 2.13
CA LEU A 296 0.45 24.69 2.52
C LEU A 296 -0.68 25.07 1.56
N ALA A 297 -1.44 24.08 1.14
CA ALA A 297 -2.66 24.26 0.36
C ALA A 297 -3.85 23.69 1.14
N GLN A 298 -4.85 24.53 1.40
CA GLN A 298 -6.07 24.16 2.11
C GLN A 298 -7.16 23.75 1.10
N LEU A 299 -7.76 22.59 1.31
CA LEU A 299 -8.93 22.12 0.59
C LEU A 299 -10.16 22.91 1.05
N THR A 300 -11.07 23.24 0.12
CA THR A 300 -12.35 23.89 0.48
C THR A 300 -13.24 23.02 1.34
N ASN A 301 -13.26 21.71 1.05
CA ASN A 301 -14.06 20.71 1.74
C ASN A 301 -13.18 19.61 2.32
N ARG A 302 -13.60 19.07 3.46
CA ARG A 302 -12.94 17.91 4.09
C ARG A 302 -12.89 16.73 3.13
N ILE A 303 -11.81 15.98 3.18
CA ILE A 303 -11.68 14.69 2.49
C ILE A 303 -11.91 13.56 3.48
N GLU A 304 -12.70 12.57 3.05
CA GLU A 304 -12.97 11.38 3.84
C GLU A 304 -11.83 10.38 3.66
N PHE A 305 -11.31 9.88 4.79
CA PHE A 305 -10.21 8.93 4.78
C PHE A 305 -10.70 7.52 4.39
N SER A 306 -9.99 6.88 3.46
CA SER A 306 -10.29 5.58 2.86
C SER A 306 -9.02 4.75 2.67
N ASN A 307 -9.11 3.58 2.04
CA ASN A 307 -7.93 2.80 1.66
C ASN A 307 -7.01 3.52 0.65
N ILE A 308 -7.54 4.47 -0.10
CA ILE A 308 -6.81 5.19 -1.15
C ILE A 308 -6.51 6.64 -0.83
N VAL A 309 -7.13 7.18 0.22
CA VAL A 309 -6.86 8.54 0.73
C VAL A 309 -6.64 8.50 2.23
N GLN A 310 -5.42 8.81 2.68
CA GLN A 310 -5.03 8.91 4.09
C GLN A 310 -3.96 9.96 4.23
N ARG A 311 -3.82 10.54 5.43
CA ARG A 311 -2.74 11.47 5.71
C ARG A 311 -1.42 10.75 6.03
N VAL A 312 -0.29 11.37 5.68
CA VAL A 312 1.04 10.98 6.16
C VAL A 312 1.26 11.48 7.59
N CYS A 313 2.18 10.86 8.34
CA CYS A 313 2.66 11.44 9.59
C CYS A 313 3.72 12.50 9.30
N LEU A 314 3.66 13.62 10.01
CA LEU A 314 4.78 14.55 10.03
C LEU A 314 5.83 14.07 11.04
N PRO A 315 7.13 14.18 10.71
CA PRO A 315 8.19 13.88 11.66
C PRO A 315 8.21 14.89 12.80
N ASP A 316 8.73 14.47 13.95
CA ASP A 316 9.14 15.40 15.00
C ASP A 316 10.33 16.24 14.53
N SER A 317 10.42 17.51 14.95
CA SER A 317 11.46 18.44 14.51
C SER A 317 12.88 18.02 14.90
N SER A 318 13.03 17.12 15.88
CA SER A 318 14.32 16.56 16.28
C SER A 318 14.81 15.40 15.41
N ILE A 319 13.97 14.86 14.52
CA ILE A 319 14.33 13.71 13.70
C ILE A 319 15.39 14.11 12.66
N LYS A 320 16.53 13.44 12.73
CA LYS A 320 17.56 13.46 11.69
C LYS A 320 17.54 12.13 10.96
N LEU A 321 17.50 12.16 9.64
CA LEU A 321 17.65 10.96 8.81
C LEU A 321 19.14 10.68 8.59
N PRO A 322 19.69 9.57 9.12
CA PRO A 322 21.08 9.23 8.87
C PRO A 322 21.34 9.02 7.37
N PRO A 323 22.57 9.23 6.86
CA PRO A 323 22.92 8.86 5.50
C PRO A 323 22.71 7.36 5.25
N LYS A 324 22.46 6.98 3.99
CA LYS A 324 22.11 5.62 3.55
C LYS A 324 20.80 5.09 4.16
N THR A 325 19.96 5.99 4.69
CA THR A 325 18.61 5.62 5.09
C THR A 325 17.78 5.44 3.84
N SER A 326 17.24 4.25 3.67
CA SER A 326 16.37 3.96 2.54
C SER A 326 15.01 4.65 2.71
N VAL A 327 14.64 5.43 1.71
CA VAL A 327 13.37 6.16 1.61
C VAL A 327 12.74 5.93 0.24
N PHE A 328 11.53 6.47 0.05
CA PHE A 328 10.81 6.39 -1.22
C PHE A 328 10.42 7.78 -1.68
N VAL A 329 10.46 7.97 -3.00
CA VAL A 329 9.88 9.12 -3.68
C VAL A 329 8.77 8.63 -4.62
N THR A 330 7.67 9.37 -4.67
CA THR A 330 6.49 9.06 -5.48
C THR A 330 6.07 10.27 -6.28
N GLY A 331 5.56 10.04 -7.49
CA GLY A 331 5.09 11.14 -8.31
C GLY A 331 4.55 10.74 -9.68
N PHE A 332 4.00 11.75 -10.35
CA PHE A 332 3.50 11.68 -11.72
C PHE A 332 4.44 12.39 -12.70
N GLY A 333 5.67 12.63 -12.28
CA GLY A 333 6.72 13.24 -13.09
C GLY A 333 7.13 12.39 -14.28
N SER A 334 8.01 12.93 -15.13
CA SER A 334 8.49 12.19 -16.29
C SER A 334 9.34 10.98 -15.89
N ILE A 335 9.37 9.95 -16.74
CA ILE A 335 10.27 8.80 -16.59
C ILE A 335 11.59 8.97 -17.35
N VAL A 336 11.70 10.02 -18.16
CA VAL A 336 12.89 10.41 -18.92
C VAL A 336 13.07 11.92 -18.81
N ASP A 337 14.29 12.40 -18.94
CA ASP A 337 14.54 13.84 -18.92
C ASP A 337 13.71 14.54 -20.02
N ASP A 338 13.05 15.63 -19.66
CA ASP A 338 12.12 16.40 -20.51
C ASP A 338 10.96 15.64 -21.17
N GLY A 339 10.68 14.43 -20.71
CA GLY A 339 9.52 13.65 -21.17
C GLY A 339 8.19 14.10 -20.55
N PRO A 340 7.07 13.55 -21.05
CA PRO A 340 5.75 13.87 -20.53
C PRO A 340 5.51 13.30 -19.13
N THR A 341 4.67 14.00 -18.36
CA THR A 341 4.15 13.51 -17.09
C THR A 341 3.38 12.21 -17.27
N GLN A 342 3.41 11.35 -16.25
CA GLN A 342 2.75 10.05 -16.27
C GLN A 342 1.35 10.13 -15.68
N ASN A 343 0.36 9.51 -16.33
CA ASN A 343 -0.99 9.46 -15.77
C ASN A 343 -1.06 8.55 -14.52
N LYS A 344 -0.26 7.48 -14.49
CA LYS A 344 -0.19 6.54 -13.36
C LYS A 344 0.94 6.91 -12.40
N LEU A 345 0.65 6.83 -11.10
CA LEU A 345 1.60 7.09 -10.03
C LEU A 345 2.79 6.14 -10.12
N ARG A 346 3.99 6.70 -10.02
CA ARG A 346 5.25 5.96 -9.95
C ARG A 346 5.85 6.05 -8.57
N GLN A 347 6.66 5.04 -8.24
CA GLN A 347 7.46 5.02 -7.04
C GLN A 347 8.90 4.63 -7.34
N ALA A 348 9.80 5.13 -6.51
CA ALA A 348 11.22 4.85 -6.57
C ALA A 348 11.79 4.80 -5.15
N ARG A 349 12.64 3.80 -4.90
CA ARG A 349 13.42 3.70 -3.68
C ARG A 349 14.75 4.41 -3.88
N VAL A 350 15.10 5.28 -2.95
CA VAL A 350 16.37 6.02 -2.93
C VAL A 350 16.99 5.97 -1.53
N GLU A 351 18.20 6.48 -1.39
CA GLU A 351 18.90 6.56 -0.10
C GLU A 351 19.26 8.00 0.23
N THR A 352 19.17 8.38 1.49
CA THR A 352 19.61 9.70 1.95
C THR A 352 21.13 9.85 1.81
N ILE A 353 21.56 11.04 1.42
CA ILE A 353 22.97 11.41 1.24
C ILE A 353 23.27 12.54 2.24
N SER A 354 24.41 12.45 2.94
CA SER A 354 24.83 13.50 3.87
C SER A 354 25.06 14.83 3.15
N THR A 355 24.70 15.93 3.80
CA THR A 355 24.96 17.30 3.31
C THR A 355 26.42 17.51 2.93
N ASP A 356 27.39 16.99 3.69
CA ASP A 356 28.82 17.11 3.37
C ASP A 356 29.21 16.49 2.03
N VAL A 357 28.60 15.34 1.68
CA VAL A 357 28.81 14.69 0.38
C VAL A 357 28.14 15.49 -0.72
N CYS A 358 26.93 15.97 -0.45
CA CYS A 358 26.19 16.78 -1.39
C CYS A 358 26.85 18.13 -1.69
N ASN A 359 27.51 18.74 -0.71
CA ASN A 359 28.18 20.03 -0.87
C ASN A 359 29.63 19.90 -1.34
N ARG A 360 30.09 18.71 -1.78
CA ARG A 360 31.36 18.63 -2.48
C ARG A 360 31.32 19.42 -3.79
N LYS A 361 32.49 19.92 -4.21
CA LYS A 361 32.64 20.73 -5.43
C LYS A 361 32.14 20.04 -6.70
N ASP A 362 32.28 18.72 -6.77
CA ASP A 362 31.83 17.91 -7.90
C ASP A 362 30.31 17.64 -7.91
N VAL A 363 29.63 17.92 -6.79
CA VAL A 363 28.19 17.68 -6.60
C VAL A 363 27.43 19.02 -6.61
N TYR A 364 27.01 19.59 -5.49
CA TYR A 364 26.27 20.87 -5.45
C TYR A 364 27.13 22.07 -5.06
N ASP A 365 28.44 21.90 -4.84
CA ASP A 365 29.39 23.00 -4.60
C ASP A 365 28.92 24.02 -3.53
N GLY A 366 28.42 23.51 -2.39
CA GLY A 366 27.98 24.35 -1.28
C GLY A 366 26.55 24.89 -1.37
N LEU A 367 25.79 24.58 -2.42
CA LEU A 367 24.42 25.10 -2.61
C LEU A 367 23.37 24.47 -1.67
N ILE A 368 23.65 23.33 -1.03
CA ILE A 368 22.68 22.67 -0.13
C ILE A 368 22.72 23.33 1.25
N THR A 369 21.61 23.95 1.64
CA THR A 369 21.45 24.65 2.93
C THR A 369 20.84 23.76 4.02
N SER A 370 20.75 24.25 5.26
CA SER A 370 20.21 23.50 6.40
C SER A 370 18.73 23.13 6.29
N GLY A 371 17.97 23.80 5.42
CA GLY A 371 16.56 23.50 5.15
C GLY A 371 16.34 22.47 4.05
N MET A 372 17.41 21.94 3.46
CA MET A 372 17.40 21.02 2.32
C MET A 372 17.97 19.66 2.70
N LEU A 373 17.63 18.62 1.94
CA LEU A 373 18.20 17.28 2.10
C LEU A 373 18.50 16.65 0.76
N CYS A 374 19.45 15.73 0.73
CA CYS A 374 19.75 14.96 -0.46
C CYS A 374 19.29 13.52 -0.33
N ALA A 375 18.73 12.98 -1.40
CA ALA A 375 18.46 11.56 -1.52
C ALA A 375 18.57 11.11 -2.98
N GLY A 376 19.15 9.94 -3.21
CA GLY A 376 19.41 9.42 -4.56
C GLY A 376 20.52 8.38 -4.55
N PHE A 377 21.16 8.20 -5.70
CA PHE A 377 22.36 7.39 -5.86
C PHE A 377 23.40 8.22 -6.60
N MET A 378 24.65 8.24 -6.13
CA MET A 378 25.74 9.01 -6.75
C MET A 378 26.02 8.57 -8.19
N GLU A 379 25.66 7.33 -8.55
CA GLU A 379 25.77 6.76 -9.89
C GLU A 379 24.63 7.18 -10.84
N GLY A 380 23.67 8.02 -10.41
CA GLY A 380 22.68 8.66 -11.29
C GLY A 380 21.57 7.74 -11.83
N LYS A 381 21.16 6.71 -11.09
CA LYS A 381 20.23 5.67 -11.59
C LYS A 381 18.75 5.97 -11.37
N VAL A 382 18.39 6.58 -10.24
CA VAL A 382 17.00 6.74 -9.78
C VAL A 382 16.88 8.09 -9.09
N ASP A 383 16.01 8.96 -9.61
CA ASP A 383 15.81 10.33 -9.14
C ASP A 383 14.34 10.79 -9.32
N ALA A 384 13.98 11.91 -8.69
CA ALA A 384 12.73 12.63 -8.94
C ALA A 384 12.87 13.53 -10.19
N CYS A 385 11.97 13.40 -11.16
CA CYS A 385 12.03 14.19 -12.40
C CYS A 385 10.79 15.08 -12.58
N LYS A 386 10.97 16.32 -13.04
CA LYS A 386 9.93 17.05 -13.80
C LYS A 386 10.53 18.16 -14.71
N ASN A 387 10.24 18.09 -16.02
CA ASN A 387 10.39 19.12 -17.07
C ASN A 387 11.47 20.20 -16.82
N TRP A 388 12.70 19.90 -17.19
CA TRP A 388 13.85 20.79 -17.13
C TRP A 388 13.85 21.76 -18.31
N LYS A 389 13.09 22.86 -18.20
CA LYS A 389 13.37 24.04 -19.04
C LYS A 389 14.04 25.15 -18.24
N GLN A 390 15.33 24.97 -17.94
CA GLN A 390 16.36 25.98 -18.20
C GLN A 390 17.76 25.38 -18.03
N LYS A 391 18.61 25.52 -19.05
CA LYS A 391 20.02 25.10 -19.08
C LYS A 391 20.74 25.36 -17.74
N THR A 392 21.56 24.38 -17.34
CA THR A 392 22.57 24.39 -16.28
C THR A 392 22.08 24.61 -14.84
N GLU A 393 21.84 23.52 -14.09
CA GLU A 393 22.11 23.35 -12.65
C GLU A 393 21.54 22.00 -12.14
N LYS A 394 22.08 21.47 -11.04
CA LYS A 394 21.86 20.08 -10.59
C LYS A 394 20.60 19.99 -9.69
N PRO A 395 19.86 18.88 -9.64
CA PRO A 395 18.54 18.80 -9.00
C PRO A 395 18.60 18.85 -7.46
N LEU A 396 17.95 19.82 -6.82
CA LEU A 396 17.72 19.88 -5.37
C LEU A 396 16.43 19.14 -4.97
N LEU A 397 16.43 18.47 -3.81
CA LEU A 397 15.24 17.90 -3.14
C LEU A 397 14.87 18.66 -1.87
#